data_AF-A0A537VZW8-F1
#
_entry.id   AF-A0A537VZW8-F1
#
_cell.length_a   1.000
_cell.length_b   1.000
_cell.length_c   1.000
_cell.angle_alpha   90.00
_cell.angle_beta   90.00
_cell.angle_gamma   90.00
#
_symmetry.space_group_name_H-M   'P 1'
#
loop_
_entity.id
_entity.type
_entity.pdbx_description
1 polymer ?
#
loop_
_entity_poly.entity_id
_entity_poly.type
_entity_poly.pdbx_seq_one_letter_code
_entity_poly.pdbx_strand_id
1 'polypeptide(L)'
;MNAAEKPAAVRVLRTTGWVATIAGLAIAVPSFAIGAANGFDELAKVWVALAAAGVLLVLAGVTALLAGRRTPAGLAFGLVSCTLLLLLLPLGTLLTVVIAIVASQSWPQLREYYGLRRRPA
;
A
#
# COMPACT_ATOMS: atom_id res chain seq x y z
N MET A 1 7.66 -20.54 8.93
CA MET A 1 8.00 -19.36 9.75
C MET A 1 6.72 -18.77 10.30
N ASN A 2 6.56 -18.83 11.62
CA ASN A 2 5.38 -18.32 12.32
C ASN A 2 5.30 -16.79 12.19
N ALA A 3 4.10 -16.21 12.23
CA ALA A 3 3.89 -14.75 12.11
C ALA A 3 4.71 -13.93 13.13
N ALA A 4 5.15 -14.55 14.22
CA ALA A 4 6.03 -13.97 15.24
C ALA A 4 7.43 -13.57 14.70
N GLU A 5 7.97 -14.27 13.69
CA GLU A 5 9.35 -14.05 13.18
C GLU A 5 9.46 -12.94 12.13
N LYS A 6 8.35 -12.29 11.76
CA LYS A 6 8.37 -11.17 10.80
C LYS A 6 8.54 -9.83 11.53
N PRO A 7 9.37 -8.90 11.02
CA PRO A 7 9.50 -7.56 11.58
C PRO A 7 8.13 -6.89 11.72
N ALA A 8 7.96 -6.08 12.76
CA ALA A 8 6.69 -5.38 13.02
C ALA A 8 6.23 -4.55 11.80
N ALA A 9 7.14 -3.85 11.13
CA ALA A 9 6.84 -3.11 9.90
C ALA A 9 6.27 -3.99 8.79
N VAL A 10 6.81 -5.19 8.58
CA VAL A 10 6.31 -6.11 7.54
C VAL A 10 4.91 -6.63 7.87
N ARG A 11 4.60 -6.85 9.15
CA ARG A 11 3.26 -7.22 9.59
C ARG A 11 2.27 -6.08 9.39
N VAL A 12 2.61 -4.88 9.84
CA VAL A 12 1.78 -3.68 9.69
C VAL A 12 1.51 -3.42 8.21
N LEU A 13 2.55 -3.43 7.37
CA LEU A 13 2.46 -3.23 5.92
C LEU A 13 1.55 -4.27 5.24
N ARG A 14 1.57 -5.53 5.72
CA ARG A 14 0.71 -6.57 5.17
C ARG A 14 -0.76 -6.35 5.54
N THR A 15 -1.04 -5.97 6.78
CA THR A 15 -2.41 -5.69 7.23
C THR A 15 -2.96 -4.44 6.56
N THR A 16 -2.18 -3.34 6.53
CA THR A 16 -2.58 -2.11 5.84
C THR A 16 -2.71 -2.33 4.33
N GLY A 17 -1.85 -3.16 3.73
CA GLY A 17 -1.93 -3.55 2.33
C GLY A 17 -3.27 -4.22 2.00
N TRP A 18 -3.70 -5.19 2.80
CA TRP A 18 -5.02 -5.82 2.64
C TRP A 18 -6.19 -4.85 2.81
N VAL A 19 -6.13 -4.00 3.85
CA VAL A 19 -7.17 -3.00 4.11
C VAL A 19 -7.29 -2.03 2.93
N ALA A 20 -6.17 -1.55 2.41
CA ALA A 20 -6.13 -0.67 1.25
C ALA A 20 -6.66 -1.35 -0.03
N THR A 21 -6.31 -2.62 -0.27
CA THR A 21 -6.84 -3.38 -1.41
C THR A 21 -8.35 -3.59 -1.33
N ILE A 22 -8.87 -3.97 -0.15
CA ILE A 22 -10.31 -4.19 0.04
C ILE A 22 -11.07 -2.87 -0.10
N ALA A 23 -10.60 -1.80 0.55
CA ALA A 23 -11.20 -0.47 0.43
C ALA A 23 -11.18 0.05 -1.01
N GLY A 24 -10.05 -0.13 -1.72
CA GLY A 24 -9.91 0.25 -3.12
C GLY A 24 -10.88 -0.49 -4.03
N LEU A 25 -11.05 -1.81 -3.84
CA LEU A 25 -12.02 -2.60 -4.61
C LEU A 25 -13.47 -2.19 -4.30
N ALA A 26 -13.79 -1.93 -3.03
CA ALA A 26 -15.11 -1.48 -2.60
C ALA A 26 -15.49 -0.11 -3.18
N ILE A 27 -14.51 0.72 -3.57
CA ILE A 27 -14.74 2.01 -4.22
C ILE A 27 -14.73 1.88 -5.74
N ALA A 28 -13.73 1.20 -6.30
CA ALA A 28 -13.53 1.11 -7.75
C ALA A 28 -14.68 0.35 -8.44
N VAL A 29 -15.07 -0.81 -7.89
CA VAL A 29 -16.05 -1.69 -8.54
C VAL A 29 -17.43 -1.02 -8.65
N PRO A 30 -18.02 -0.45 -7.58
CA PRO A 30 -19.29 0.26 -7.70
C PRO A 30 -19.20 1.50 -8.58
N SER A 31 -18.08 2.24 -8.54
CA SER A 31 -17.91 3.45 -9.34
C SER A 31 -17.88 3.16 -10.84
N PHE A 32 -17.21 2.09 -11.26
CA PHE A 32 -17.27 1.62 -12.65
C PHE A 32 -18.67 1.12 -13.04
N ALA A 33 -19.34 0.37 -12.16
CA ALA A 33 -20.68 -0.15 -12.43
C ALA A 33 -21.72 0.96 -12.59
N ILE A 34 -21.69 1.97 -11.71
CA ILE A 34 -22.59 3.13 -11.76
C ILE A 34 -22.26 4.03 -12.95
N GLY A 35 -20.97 4.25 -13.25
CA GLY A 35 -20.56 5.01 -14.44
C GLY A 35 -21.03 4.35 -15.74
N ALA A 36 -20.91 3.03 -15.85
CA ALA A 36 -21.35 2.27 -17.01
C ALA A 36 -22.89 2.23 -17.14
N ALA A 37 -23.62 2.12 -16.02
CA ALA A 37 -25.08 2.12 -16.02
C ALA A 37 -25.70 3.47 -16.43
N ASN A 38 -25.01 4.58 -16.17
CA ASN A 38 -25.48 5.94 -16.47
C ASN A 38 -24.92 6.51 -17.79
N GLY A 39 -24.40 5.67 -18.70
CA GLY A 39 -24.04 6.10 -20.06
C GLY A 39 -22.87 7.07 -20.19
N PHE A 40 -22.11 7.28 -19.13
CA PHE A 40 -20.98 8.22 -19.07
C PHE A 40 -21.29 9.71 -19.36
N ASP A 41 -22.40 10.25 -18.84
CA ASP A 41 -22.70 11.71 -18.88
C ASP A 41 -21.71 12.58 -18.06
N GLU A 42 -21.94 13.90 -17.93
CA GLU A 42 -21.10 14.82 -17.12
C GLU A 42 -20.83 14.33 -15.68
N LEU A 43 -21.80 13.65 -15.05
CA LEU A 43 -21.64 13.01 -13.73
C LEU A 43 -20.64 11.84 -13.74
N ALA A 44 -20.34 11.26 -14.89
CA ALA A 44 -19.41 10.16 -15.02
C ALA A 44 -17.95 10.56 -14.86
N LYS A 45 -17.61 11.85 -15.03
CA LYS A 45 -16.28 12.35 -14.64
C LYS A 45 -16.00 12.12 -13.16
N VAL A 46 -17.02 12.27 -12.32
CA VAL A 46 -16.95 12.03 -10.87
C VAL A 46 -16.80 10.54 -10.59
N TRP A 47 -17.58 9.69 -11.25
CA TRP A 47 -17.48 8.24 -11.10
C TRP A 47 -16.16 7.67 -11.60
N VAL A 48 -15.63 8.17 -12.71
CA VAL A 48 -14.30 7.80 -13.24
C VAL A 48 -13.20 8.27 -12.29
N ALA A 49 -13.31 9.47 -11.71
CA ALA A 49 -12.36 9.96 -10.71
C ALA A 49 -12.37 9.10 -9.43
N LEU A 50 -13.56 8.73 -8.93
CA LEU A 50 -13.72 7.81 -7.81
C LEU A 50 -13.17 6.41 -8.13
N ALA A 51 -13.42 5.91 -9.34
CA ALA A 51 -12.89 4.63 -9.79
C ALA A 51 -11.36 4.66 -9.85
N ALA A 52 -10.76 5.73 -10.37
CA ALA A 52 -9.32 5.92 -10.41
C ALA A 52 -8.71 5.99 -8.99
N ALA A 53 -9.35 6.69 -8.05
CA ALA A 53 -8.93 6.72 -6.65
C ALA A 53 -8.99 5.32 -6.00
N GLY A 54 -10.05 4.55 -6.26
CA GLY A 54 -10.18 3.17 -5.81
C GLY A 54 -9.09 2.25 -6.40
N VAL A 55 -8.79 2.37 -7.69
CA VAL A 55 -7.72 1.62 -8.35
C VAL A 55 -6.35 1.96 -7.77
N LEU A 56 -6.09 3.23 -7.47
CA LEU A 56 -4.84 3.65 -6.84
C LEU A 56 -4.68 3.08 -5.42
N LEU A 57 -5.77 2.99 -4.64
CA LEU A 57 -5.80 2.26 -3.36
C LEU A 57 -5.51 0.76 -3.52
N VAL A 58 -6.07 0.12 -4.56
CA VAL A 58 -5.75 -1.28 -4.88
C VAL A 58 -4.26 -1.45 -5.20
N LEU A 59 -3.70 -0.58 -6.04
CA LEU A 59 -2.28 -0.62 -6.40
C LEU A 59 -1.37 -0.40 -5.17
N ALA A 60 -1.71 0.55 -4.31
CA ALA A 60 -1.01 0.78 -3.06
C ALA A 60 -1.07 -0.45 -2.14
N GLY A 61 -2.23 -1.10 -2.03
CA GLY A 61 -2.39 -2.31 -1.23
C GLY A 61 -1.62 -3.51 -1.80
N VAL A 62 -1.69 -3.73 -3.11
CA VAL A 62 -0.96 -4.82 -3.79
C VAL A 62 0.55 -4.63 -3.67
N THR A 63 1.06 -3.42 -3.85
CA THR A 63 2.49 -3.12 -3.66
C THR A 63 2.94 -3.31 -2.21
N ALA A 64 2.11 -2.95 -1.22
CA ALA A 64 2.35 -3.26 0.19
C ALA A 64 2.38 -4.77 0.48
N LEU A 65 1.52 -5.56 -0.17
CA LEU A 65 1.53 -7.03 -0.04
C LEU A 65 2.79 -7.64 -0.68
N LEU A 66 3.19 -7.14 -1.85
CA LEU A 66 4.43 -7.55 -2.53
C LEU A 66 5.68 -7.21 -1.71
N ALA A 67 5.64 -6.12 -0.95
CA ALA A 67 6.71 -5.73 -0.06
C ALA A 67 6.97 -6.72 1.09
N GLY A 68 6.01 -7.60 1.41
CA GLY A 68 6.20 -8.70 2.35
C GLY A 68 7.17 -9.79 1.89
N ARG A 69 7.57 -9.80 0.60
CA ARG A 69 8.56 -10.75 0.05
C ARG A 69 9.97 -10.40 0.55
N ARG A 70 10.75 -11.40 0.96
CA ARG A 70 12.17 -11.25 1.39
C ARG A 70 13.11 -11.02 0.21
N THR A 71 12.88 -9.97 -0.55
CA THR A 71 13.74 -9.58 -1.67
C THR A 71 14.01 -8.08 -1.62
N PRO A 72 15.14 -7.59 -2.14
CA PRO A 72 15.41 -6.15 -2.23
C PRO A 72 14.33 -5.42 -3.04
N ALA A 73 13.74 -6.09 -4.04
CA ALA A 73 12.57 -5.60 -4.76
C ALA A 73 11.36 -5.40 -3.83
N GLY A 74 11.15 -6.26 -2.82
CA GLY A 74 10.11 -6.07 -1.81
C GLY A 74 10.25 -4.77 -1.03
N LEU A 75 11.47 -4.37 -0.68
CA LEU A 75 11.72 -3.11 0.01
C LEU A 75 11.41 -1.90 -0.91
N ALA A 76 11.76 -2.00 -2.19
CA ALA A 76 11.38 -0.99 -3.19
C ALA A 76 9.85 -0.88 -3.36
N PHE A 77 9.14 -2.00 -3.42
CA PHE A 77 7.67 -2.00 -3.46
C PHE A 77 7.03 -1.39 -2.20
N GLY A 78 7.67 -1.57 -1.03
CA GLY A 78 7.21 -0.95 0.22
C GLY A 78 7.34 0.57 0.20
N LEU A 79 8.46 1.08 -0.33
CA LEU A 79 8.67 2.51 -0.52
C LEU A 79 7.69 3.10 -1.52
N VAL A 80 7.48 2.44 -2.66
CA VAL A 80 6.51 2.86 -3.68
C VAL A 80 5.10 2.91 -3.11
N SER A 81 4.71 1.90 -2.31
CA SER A 81 3.41 1.88 -1.64
C SER A 81 3.22 3.06 -0.67
N CYS A 82 4.23 3.36 0.15
CA CYS A 82 4.20 4.54 1.03
C CYS A 82 4.04 5.86 0.24
N THR A 83 4.76 6.01 -0.87
CA THR A 83 4.66 7.21 -1.71
C THR A 83 3.28 7.34 -2.35
N LEU A 84 2.70 6.22 -2.85
CA LEU A 84 1.34 6.20 -3.40
C LEU A 84 0.31 6.58 -2.34
N LEU A 85 0.44 6.08 -1.10
CA LEU A 85 -0.46 6.41 0.01
C LEU A 85 -0.37 7.89 0.42
N LEU A 86 0.82 8.51 0.34
CA LEU A 86 1.00 9.95 0.61
C LEU A 86 0.33 10.85 -0.43
N LEU A 87 0.33 10.43 -1.70
CA LEU A 87 -0.26 11.21 -2.80
C LEU A 87 -1.80 11.20 -2.78
N LEU A 88 -2.41 10.18 -2.17
CA LEU A 88 -3.84 9.92 -2.35
C LEU A 88 -4.75 10.58 -1.29
N LEU A 89 -4.30 10.83 -0.05
CA LEU A 89 -5.18 11.34 0.99
C LEU A 89 -4.46 12.07 2.15
N PRO A 90 -5.10 13.09 2.78
CA PRO A 90 -4.71 13.61 4.09
C PRO A 90 -4.93 12.61 5.25
N LEU A 91 -5.67 11.51 5.02
CA LEU A 91 -5.70 10.33 5.90
C LEU A 91 -4.53 9.36 5.64
N GLY A 92 -4.00 9.37 4.42
CA GLY A 92 -2.82 8.61 4.03
C GLY A 92 -1.56 9.11 4.75
N THR A 93 -1.45 10.41 5.03
CA THR A 93 -0.34 10.96 5.81
C THR A 93 -0.26 10.38 7.22
N LEU A 94 -1.36 10.25 7.95
CA LEU A 94 -1.35 9.62 9.28
C LEU A 94 -0.93 8.15 9.22
N LEU A 95 -1.49 7.39 8.28
CA LEU A 95 -1.14 5.98 8.11
C LEU A 95 0.33 5.80 7.69
N THR A 96 0.82 6.64 6.78
CA THR A 96 2.21 6.62 6.32
C THR A 96 3.16 7.07 7.41
N VAL A 97 2.80 8.04 8.25
CA VAL A 97 3.60 8.44 9.42
C VAL A 97 3.72 7.28 10.40
N VAL A 98 2.63 6.57 10.70
CA VAL A 98 2.68 5.36 11.55
C VAL A 98 3.57 4.29 10.91
N ILE A 99 3.41 4.00 9.61
CA ILE A 99 4.26 3.03 8.89
C ILE A 99 5.73 3.46 8.91
N ALA A 100 6.02 4.76 8.72
CA ALA A 100 7.37 5.31 8.73
C ALA A 100 8.02 5.25 10.12
N ILE A 101 7.25 5.53 11.18
CA ILE A 101 7.72 5.39 12.58
C ILE A 101 7.99 3.92 12.90
N VAL A 102 7.09 3.02 12.53
CA VAL A 102 7.27 1.58 12.76
C VAL A 102 8.47 1.06 11.94
N ALA A 103 8.64 1.52 10.71
CA ALA A 103 9.76 1.16 9.85
C ALA A 103 11.09 1.73 10.35
N SER A 104 11.12 2.95 10.89
CA SER A 104 12.33 3.56 11.45
C SER A 104 12.77 2.85 12.73
N GLN A 105 11.81 2.50 13.60
CA GLN A 105 12.08 1.73 14.82
C GLN A 105 12.52 0.28 14.53
N SER A 106 12.02 -0.32 13.44
CA SER A 106 12.38 -1.69 13.03
C SER A 106 13.46 -1.77 11.95
N TRP A 107 14.16 -0.67 11.66
CA TRP A 107 15.16 -0.58 10.59
C TRP A 107 16.32 -1.60 10.69
N PRO A 108 16.88 -1.92 11.88
CA PRO A 108 17.88 -2.97 12.00
C PRO A 108 17.33 -4.35 11.58
N GLN A 109 16.13 -4.68 12.04
CA GLN A 109 15.45 -5.95 11.75
C GLN A 109 15.02 -6.06 10.28
N LEU A 110 14.60 -4.95 9.66
CA LEU A 110 14.28 -4.87 8.24
C LEU A 110 15.52 -5.16 7.38
N ARG A 111 16.68 -4.56 7.69
CA ARG A 111 17.92 -4.79 6.95
C ARG A 111 18.35 -6.26 7.00
N GLU A 112 18.26 -6.90 8.16
CA GLU A 112 18.51 -8.34 8.30
C GLU A 112 17.49 -9.18 7.52
N TYR A 113 16.21 -8.83 7.61
CA TYR A 113 15.12 -9.53 6.92
C TYR A 113 15.25 -9.51 5.39
N TYR A 114 15.76 -8.40 4.83
CA TYR A 114 15.99 -8.25 3.38
C TYR A 114 17.42 -8.62 2.95
N GLY A 115 18.28 -9.09 3.85
CA GLY A 115 19.66 -9.47 3.53
C GLY A 115 20.58 -8.31 3.15
N LEU A 116 20.23 -7.07 3.52
CA LEU A 116 21.01 -5.86 3.28
C LEU A 116 22.15 -5.74 4.31
N ARG A 117 23.12 -6.67 4.31
CA ARG A 117 24.38 -6.46 5.05
C ARG A 117 25.24 -5.44 4.31
N ARG A 118 25.69 -4.38 5.02
CA ARG A 118 26.87 -3.64 4.59
C ARG A 118 28.05 -4.60 4.73
N ARG A 119 28.79 -4.86 3.65
CA ARG A 119 30.15 -5.36 3.80
C ARG A 119 30.88 -4.35 4.70
N PRO A 120 31.55 -4.76 5.78
CA PRO A 120 32.51 -3.87 6.43
C PRO A 120 33.53 -3.48 5.34
N ALA A 121 33.73 -2.17 5.18
CA ALA A 121 34.81 -1.62 4.37
C ALA A 121 36.15 -1.87 5.08
#